data_AF-A0A2R8CFP9-F1
#
_entry.id   AF-A0A2R8CFP9-F1
#
_cell.length_a   1.000
_cell.length_b   1.000
_cell.length_c   1.000
_cell.angle_alpha   90.00
_cell.angle_beta   90.00
_cell.angle_gamma   90.00
#
_symmetry.space_group_name_H-M   'P 1'
#
loop_
_entity.id
_entity.type
_entity.pdbx_description
1 polymer ?
#
loop_
_entity_poly.entity_id
_entity_poly.type
_entity_poly.pdbx_seq_one_letter_code
_entity_poly.pdbx_strand_id
1 'polypeptide(L)' 'MKLKFAALGLVAATLVACAQQEEPVPVTFAPSYDKLGNASCPEGYTLATTTDGTAVCSPLS' A
#
# COMPACT_ATOMS: atom_id res chain seq x y z
N MET A 1 -37.93 -29.75 2.57
CA MET A 1 -36.48 -29.45 2.72
C MET A 1 -35.91 -28.96 1.39
N LYS A 2 -35.88 -27.66 1.09
CA LYS A 2 -35.33 -27.14 -0.18
C LYS A 2 -34.93 -25.65 -0.14
N LEU A 3 -34.88 -25.03 1.05
CA LEU A 3 -34.66 -23.59 1.23
C LEU A 3 -33.38 -23.25 2.02
N LYS A 4 -32.45 -24.21 2.18
CA LYS A 4 -31.23 -24.04 2.99
C LYS A 4 -29.96 -23.81 2.17
N PHE A 5 -30.00 -23.96 0.85
CA PHE A 5 -28.81 -23.84 -0.01
C PHE A 5 -28.60 -22.44 -0.60
N ALA A 6 -29.63 -21.59 -0.65
CA ALA A 6 -29.49 -20.22 -1.17
C ALA A 6 -28.69 -19.30 -0.24
N ALA A 7 -28.67 -19.60 1.08
CA ALA A 7 -27.98 -18.77 2.06
C ALA A 7 -26.44 -18.90 2.01
N LEU A 8 -25.90 -20.02 1.51
CA LEU A 8 -24.44 -20.21 1.42
C LEU A 8 -23.80 -19.41 0.28
N GLY A 9 -24.52 -19.17 -0.83
CA GLY A 9 -23.97 -18.47 -1.99
C GLY A 9 -23.71 -16.99 -1.75
N LEU A 10 -24.56 -16.33 -0.96
CA LEU A 10 -24.43 -14.90 -0.65
C LEU A 10 -23.25 -14.60 0.28
N VAL A 11 -22.92 -15.52 1.20
CA VAL A 11 -21.74 -15.36 2.08
C VAL A 11 -20.47 -15.42 1.24
N ALA A 12 -20.36 -16.37 0.30
CA ALA A 12 -19.19 -16.50 -0.56
C ALA A 12 -18.91 -15.25 -1.42
N ALA A 13 -19.94 -14.57 -1.91
CA ALA A 13 -19.77 -13.34 -2.71
C ALA A 13 -19.19 -12.17 -1.91
N THR A 14 -19.47 -12.07 -0.61
CA THR A 14 -18.93 -11.00 0.25
C THR A 14 -17.46 -11.21 0.63
N LEU A 15 -17.00 -12.46 0.75
CA LEU A 15 -15.59 -12.75 1.03
C LEU A 15 -14.66 -12.40 -0.15
N VAL A 16 -15.12 -12.59 -1.39
CA VAL A 16 -14.32 -12.26 -2.59
C VAL A 16 -14.14 -10.74 -2.72
N ALA A 17 -15.10 -9.94 -2.25
CA ALA A 17 -15.00 -8.48 -2.28
C ALA A 17 -13.95 -7.90 -1.30
N CYS A 18 -13.62 -8.60 -0.20
CA CYS A 18 -12.50 -8.20 0.66
C CYS A 18 -11.13 -8.62 0.10
N ALA A 19 -11.07 -9.65 -0.76
CA ALA A 19 -9.80 -10.11 -1.32
C ALA A 19 -9.26 -9.22 -2.46
N GLN A 20 -10.08 -8.30 -2.99
CA GLN A 20 -9.70 -7.33 -4.01
C GLN A 20 -9.30 -5.96 -3.43
N GLN A 21 -8.93 -5.89 -2.14
CA GLN A 21 -8.22 -4.72 -1.65
C GLN A 21 -6.85 -4.67 -2.32
N GLU A 22 -6.82 -4.04 -3.48
CA GLU A 22 -5.62 -3.51 -4.11
C GLU A 22 -4.88 -2.76 -3.00
N GLU A 23 -3.76 -3.33 -2.54
CA GLU A 23 -2.94 -2.69 -1.51
C GLU A 23 -2.66 -1.28 -2.01
N PRO A 24 -3.08 -0.23 -1.26
CA PRO A 24 -2.90 1.13 -1.70
C PRO A 24 -1.40 1.31 -1.93
N VAL A 25 -1.01 1.44 -3.20
CA VAL A 25 0.39 1.51 -3.58
C VAL A 25 0.98 2.66 -2.76
N PRO A 26 1.90 2.38 -1.82
CA PRO A 26 2.34 3.40 -0.89
C PRO A 26 2.92 4.55 -1.70
N VAL A 27 2.34 5.73 -1.52
CA VAL A 27 2.74 6.92 -2.28
C VAL A 27 4.16 7.26 -1.89
N THR A 28 5.10 7.00 -2.79
CA THR A 28 6.49 7.42 -2.68
C THR A 28 6.66 8.79 -3.31
N PHE A 29 7.59 9.58 -2.80
CA PHE A 29 7.91 10.90 -3.34
C PHE A 29 9.40 11.21 -3.22
N ALA A 30 9.86 12.25 -3.91
CA ALA A 30 11.25 12.66 -3.88
C ALA A 30 11.63 13.23 -2.50
N PRO A 31 12.79 12.86 -1.93
CA PRO A 31 13.28 13.43 -0.68
C PRO A 31 13.63 14.91 -0.84
N SER A 32 13.58 15.65 0.26
CA SER A 32 14.14 17.00 0.31
C SER A 32 15.65 16.90 0.52
N TYR A 33 16.37 17.85 -0.07
CA TYR A 33 17.82 17.95 0.07
C TYR A 33 18.18 19.25 0.78
N ASP A 34 19.06 19.16 1.77
CA ASP A 34 19.67 20.35 2.34
C ASP A 34 20.74 20.94 1.40
N LYS A 35 21.31 22.08 1.78
CA LYS A 35 22.36 22.75 0.98
C LYS A 35 23.67 21.95 0.91
N LEU A 36 23.83 20.93 1.74
CA LEU A 36 24.98 20.03 1.77
C LEU A 36 24.72 18.75 0.93
N GLY A 37 23.49 18.58 0.41
CA GLY A 37 23.10 17.42 -0.38
C GLY A 37 22.62 16.22 0.46
N ASN A 38 22.38 16.41 1.76
CA ASN A 38 21.83 15.33 2.59
C ASN A 38 20.34 15.18 2.28
N ALA A 39 19.93 13.95 1.97
CA ALA A 39 18.54 13.62 1.69
C ALA A 39 17.77 13.39 3.01
N SER A 40 16.59 13.98 3.13
CA SER A 40 15.71 13.83 4.28
C SER A 40 14.27 13.58 3.87
N CYS A 41 13.57 12.80 4.67
CA CYS A 41 12.14 12.55 4.52
C CYS A 41 11.36 13.18 5.68
N PRO A 42 10.10 13.59 5.45
CA PRO A 42 9.23 14.03 6.53
C PRO A 42 8.92 12.87 7.49
N GLU A 43 8.50 13.24 8.69
CA GLU A 43 8.07 12.28 9.72
C GLU A 43 7.05 11.28 9.17
N GLY A 44 7.21 10.00 9.51
CA GLY A 44 6.38 8.92 8.96
C GLY A 44 6.91 8.30 7.67
N TYR A 45 8.01 8.82 7.11
CA TYR A 45 8.66 8.28 5.90
C TYR A 45 10.16 8.03 6.12
N THR A 46 10.68 6.98 5.49
CA THR A 46 12.10 6.63 5.48
C THR A 46 12.70 6.79 4.09
N LEU A 47 13.99 7.07 4.05
CA LEU A 47 14.75 7.12 2.80
C LEU A 47 14.92 5.69 2.27
N ALA A 48 14.44 5.44 1.06
CA ALA A 48 14.56 4.18 0.35
C ALA A 48 15.13 4.42 -1.05
N THR A 49 15.68 3.36 -1.65
CA THR A 49 16.19 3.42 -3.03
C THR A 49 15.34 2.52 -3.91
N THR A 50 14.81 3.06 -5.01
CA THR A 50 14.08 2.27 -6.00
C THR A 50 15.01 1.33 -6.76
N THR A 51 14.46 0.34 -7.46
CA THR A 51 15.21 -0.55 -8.35
C THR A 51 15.99 0.20 -9.44
N ASP A 52 15.54 1.40 -9.80
CA ASP A 52 16.20 2.26 -10.78
C ASP A 52 17.32 3.13 -10.16
N GLY A 53 17.64 2.90 -8.88
CA GLY A 53 18.68 3.62 -8.15
C GLY A 53 18.28 5.02 -7.68
N THR A 54 16.99 5.35 -7.71
CA THR A 54 16.49 6.68 -7.33
C THR A 54 16.19 6.72 -5.83
N ALA A 55 16.66 7.75 -5.12
CA ALA A 55 16.30 7.95 -3.72
C ALA A 55 14.86 8.48 -3.62
N VAL A 56 14.04 7.83 -2.81
CA VAL A 56 12.63 8.15 -2.58
C VAL A 56 12.30 8.08 -1.09
N CYS A 57 11.29 8.83 -0.66
CA CYS A 57 10.68 8.68 0.65
C CYS A 57 9.57 7.65 0.57
N SER A 58 9.72 6.55 1.30
CA SER A 58 8.72 5.49 1.43
C SER A 58 8.09 5.57 2.83
N PRO A 59 6.78 5.36 2.99
CA PRO A 59 6.18 5.34 4.31
C PRO A 59 6.85 4.30 5.20
N LEU A 60 7.02 4.64 6.47
CA LEU A 60 7.42 3.70 7.51
C LEU A 60 6.34 2.63 7.62
N SER A 61 6.71 1.38 7.37
CA SER A 61 5.85 0.20 7.45
C SER A 61 5.39 -0.06 8.88
#